data_AF-A0A2A2PUW0-F1
#
_entry.id   AF-A0A2A2PUW0-F1
#
_cell.length_a   1.000
_cell.length_b   1.000
_cell.length_c   1.000
_cell.angle_alpha   90.00
_cell.angle_beta   90.00
_cell.angle_gamma   90.00
#
_symmetry.space_group_name_H-M   'P 1'
#
loop_
_entity.id
_entity.type
_entity.pdbx_description
1 polymer ?
#
loop_
_entity_poly.entity_id
_entity_poly.type
_entity_poly.pdbx_seq_one_letter_code
_entity_poly.pdbx_strand_id
1 'polypeptide(L)'
;PDVSPRTLGMVIALYERVTGLYASLVGINAYHQPGVEAGKKAAGGVIALKLQIMAAMQASPREPFSAETLATRLGSPEKAELVFKILEHLAANKTTGVKKRAKAVNTESTYRLS
;
A
#
# COMPACT_ATOMS: atom_id res chain seq x y z
N PRO A 1 -21.38 -2.10 -32.02
CA PRO A 1 -20.06 -2.75 -32.19
C PRO A 1 -20.15 -4.24 -31.85
N ASP A 2 -19.66 -5.12 -32.74
CA ASP A 2 -19.55 -6.56 -32.46
C ASP A 2 -18.42 -6.81 -31.46
N VAL A 3 -18.69 -7.61 -30.42
CA VAL A 3 -17.74 -7.97 -29.34
C VAL A 3 -17.49 -9.48 -29.32
N SER A 4 -17.50 -10.10 -30.51
CA SER A 4 -17.14 -11.50 -30.65
C SER A 4 -15.66 -11.73 -30.26
N PRO A 5 -15.30 -12.96 -29.81
CA PRO A 5 -13.91 -13.29 -29.47
C PRO A 5 -12.91 -13.01 -30.60
N ARG A 6 -13.33 -13.17 -31.86
CA ARG A 6 -12.52 -12.85 -33.05
C ARG A 6 -12.19 -11.36 -33.11
N THR A 7 -13.22 -10.50 -33.02
CA THR A 7 -13.06 -9.04 -33.10
C THR A 7 -12.21 -8.53 -31.93
N LEU A 8 -12.41 -9.07 -30.72
CA LEU A 8 -11.58 -8.75 -29.56
C LEU A 8 -10.12 -9.17 -29.75
N GLY A 9 -9.87 -10.39 -30.22
CA GLY A 9 -8.52 -10.89 -30.49
C GLY A 9 -7.76 -10.07 -31.54
N MET A 10 -8.44 -9.62 -32.59
CA MET A 10 -7.85 -8.77 -33.61
C MET A 10 -7.41 -7.40 -33.06
N VAL A 11 -8.22 -6.79 -32.20
CA VAL A 11 -7.87 -5.51 -31.58
C VAL A 11 -6.68 -5.65 -30.62
N ILE A 12 -6.65 -6.73 -29.82
CA ILE A 12 -5.52 -7.03 -28.93
C ILE A 12 -4.23 -7.22 -29.75
N ALA A 13 -4.27 -8.03 -30.80
CA ALA A 13 -3.09 -8.28 -31.65
C ALA A 13 -2.59 -7.00 -32.35
N LEU A 14 -3.50 -6.14 -32.81
CA LEU A 14 -3.14 -4.85 -33.40
C LEU A 14 -2.48 -3.94 -32.36
N TYR A 15 -3.04 -3.85 -31.16
CA TYR A 15 -2.49 -3.06 -30.07
C TYR A 15 -1.06 -3.51 -29.72
N GLU A 16 -0.86 -4.80 -29.47
CA GLU A 16 0.46 -5.37 -29.15
C GLU A 16 1.48 -5.10 -30.26
N ARG A 17 1.09 -5.24 -31.54
CA ARG A 17 1.97 -4.97 -32.67
C ARG A 17 2.37 -3.50 -32.78
N VAL A 18 1.42 -2.59 -32.55
CA VAL A 18 1.67 -1.13 -32.57
C VAL A 18 2.57 -0.73 -31.40
N THR A 19 2.32 -1.25 -30.19
CA THR A 19 3.19 -1.00 -29.02
C THR A 19 4.62 -1.48 -29.26
N GLY A 20 4.80 -2.68 -29.83
CA GLY A 20 6.11 -3.21 -30.18
C GLY A 20 6.83 -2.40 -31.27
N LEU A 21 6.11 -1.97 -32.31
CA LEU A 21 6.66 -1.12 -33.36
C LEU A 21 7.10 0.24 -32.80
N TYR A 22 6.26 0.87 -31.97
CA TYR A 22 6.58 2.15 -31.34
C TYR A 22 7.81 2.05 -30.41
N ALA A 23 7.89 0.98 -29.61
CA ALA A 23 9.06 0.70 -28.78
C ALA A 23 10.34 0.56 -29.62
N SER A 24 10.26 -0.08 -30.79
CA SER A 24 11.40 -0.22 -31.72
C SER A 24 11.83 1.09 -32.35
N LEU A 25 10.89 2.00 -32.63
CA LEU A 25 11.17 3.31 -33.24
C LEU A 25 11.78 4.30 -32.25
N VAL A 26 11.32 4.29 -31.00
CA VAL A 26 11.78 5.21 -29.96
C VAL A 26 13.02 4.69 -29.23
N GLY A 27 13.39 3.42 -29.42
CA GLY A 27 14.55 2.81 -28.74
C GLY A 27 14.34 2.61 -27.23
N ILE A 28 13.09 2.70 -26.76
CA ILE A 28 12.69 2.47 -25.37
C ILE A 28 11.76 1.26 -25.37
N ASN A 29 12.13 0.21 -24.64
CA ASN A 29 11.27 -0.94 -24.45
C ASN A 29 10.00 -0.53 -23.68
N ALA A 30 8.82 -0.59 -24.31
CA ALA A 30 7.54 -0.23 -23.71
C ALA A 30 7.13 -1.14 -22.52
N TYR A 31 7.80 -2.26 -22.33
CA TYR A 31 7.64 -3.17 -21.19
C TYR A 31 8.61 -2.87 -20.04
N HIS A 32 9.58 -1.99 -20.25
CA HIS A 32 10.39 -1.46 -19.18
C HIS A 32 9.53 -0.45 -18.43
N GLN A 33 8.81 -0.93 -17.42
CA GLN A 33 7.82 -0.16 -16.66
C GLN A 33 8.40 0.27 -15.30
N PRO A 34 9.29 1.28 -15.24
CA PRO A 34 9.91 1.72 -14.00
C PRO A 34 8.87 2.15 -12.96
N GLY A 35 7.72 2.68 -13.41
CA GLY A 35 6.59 3.01 -12.52
C GLY A 35 5.95 1.80 -11.86
N VAL A 36 5.87 0.66 -12.54
CA VAL A 36 5.31 -0.59 -11.97
C VAL A 36 6.24 -1.15 -10.92
N GLU A 37 7.54 -1.20 -11.22
CA GLU A 37 8.54 -1.67 -10.26
C GLU A 37 8.70 -0.71 -9.07
N ALA A 38 8.66 0.60 -9.30
CA ALA A 38 8.63 1.60 -8.23
C ALA A 38 7.36 1.47 -7.36
N GLY A 39 6.20 1.22 -7.98
CA GLY A 39 4.95 0.97 -7.28
C GLY A 39 5.00 -0.28 -6.40
N LYS A 40 5.54 -1.40 -6.92
CA LYS A 40 5.77 -2.62 -6.15
C LYS A 40 6.72 -2.38 -4.97
N LYS A 41 7.82 -1.66 -5.18
CA LYS A 41 8.79 -1.34 -4.12
C LYS A 41 8.17 -0.47 -3.02
N ALA A 42 7.43 0.56 -3.40
CA ALA A 42 6.73 1.43 -2.45
C ALA A 42 5.67 0.65 -1.63
N ALA A 43 4.85 -0.18 -2.31
CA ALA A 43 3.88 -1.05 -1.66
C ALA A 43 4.55 -2.05 -0.70
N GLY A 44 5.69 -2.63 -1.10
CA GLY A 44 6.50 -3.51 -0.26
C GLY A 44 6.95 -2.82 1.04
N GLY A 45 7.39 -1.57 0.96
CA GLY A 45 7.75 -0.77 2.14
C GLY A 45 6.58 -0.55 3.11
N VAL A 46 5.39 -0.25 2.58
CA VAL A 46 4.17 -0.09 3.39
C VAL A 46 3.75 -1.41 4.04
N ILE A 47 3.84 -2.53 3.32
CA ILE A 47 3.53 -3.86 3.85
C ILE A 47 4.51 -4.24 4.97
N ALA A 48 5.81 -4.02 4.77
CA ALA A 48 6.82 -4.29 5.80
C ALA A 48 6.55 -3.48 7.08
N LEU A 49 6.25 -2.19 6.94
CA LEU A 49 5.91 -1.33 8.07
C LEU A 49 4.64 -1.79 8.79
N LYS A 50 3.60 -2.19 8.04
CA LYS A 50 2.38 -2.76 8.62
C LYS A 50 2.66 -4.01 9.46
N LEU A 51 3.53 -4.90 8.99
CA LEU A 51 3.93 -6.10 9.73
C LEU A 51 4.69 -5.73 11.02
N GLN A 52 5.60 -4.77 10.96
CA GLN A 52 6.32 -4.26 12.14
C GLN A 52 5.37 -3.63 13.18
N ILE A 53 4.41 -2.83 12.72
CA ILE A 53 3.35 -2.26 13.58
C ILE A 53 2.58 -3.37 14.29
N MET A 54 2.11 -4.38 13.54
CA MET A 54 1.35 -5.50 14.12
C MET A 54 2.19 -6.28 15.14
N ALA A 55 3.46 -6.57 14.83
CA ALA A 55 4.37 -7.25 15.76
C ALA A 55 4.60 -6.43 17.05
N ALA A 56 4.81 -5.12 16.93
CA ALA A 56 4.98 -4.23 18.09
C ALA A 56 3.72 -4.17 18.97
N MET A 57 2.53 -4.18 18.36
CA MET A 57 1.26 -4.23 19.09
C MET A 57 0.97 -5.61 19.72
N GLN A 58 1.45 -6.69 19.11
CA GLN A 58 1.36 -8.05 19.65
C GLN A 58 2.32 -8.29 20.83
N ALA A 59 3.47 -7.62 20.86
CA ALA A 59 4.41 -7.69 21.98
C ALA A 59 3.85 -7.03 23.26
N SER A 60 2.97 -6.03 23.10
CA SER A 60 2.25 -5.36 24.18
C SER A 60 0.73 -5.38 23.96
N PRO A 61 0.06 -6.54 24.08
CA PRO A 61 -1.38 -6.62 23.88
C PRO A 61 -2.10 -5.68 24.84
N ARG A 62 -3.13 -4.98 24.35
CA ARG A 62 -3.96 -4.00 25.08
C ARG A 62 -3.29 -2.69 25.49
N GLU A 63 -1.96 -2.54 25.34
CA GLU A 63 -1.30 -1.24 25.51
C GLU A 63 -1.77 -0.26 24.42
N PRO A 64 -2.25 0.95 24.77
CA PRO A 64 -2.66 1.95 23.80
C PRO A 64 -1.45 2.74 23.28
N PHE A 65 -1.30 2.80 21.95
CA PHE A 65 -0.25 3.55 21.27
C PHE A 65 -0.83 4.73 20.48
N SER A 66 -0.19 5.89 20.48
CA SER A 66 -0.36 6.87 19.41
C SER A 66 0.52 6.51 18.21
N ALA A 67 0.24 7.11 17.07
CA ALA A 67 1.05 6.88 15.87
C ALA A 67 2.51 7.34 16.07
N GLU A 68 2.72 8.45 16.77
CA GLU A 68 4.04 9.02 17.08
C GLU A 68 4.84 8.12 18.01
N THR A 69 4.22 7.65 19.10
CA THR A 69 4.87 6.74 20.05
C THR A 69 5.25 5.43 19.39
N LEU A 70 4.38 4.90 18.53
CA LEU A 70 4.67 3.66 17.82
C LEU A 70 5.75 3.84 16.76
N ALA A 71 5.72 4.94 15.99
CA ALA A 71 6.77 5.29 15.03
C ALA A 71 8.14 5.43 15.69
N THR A 72 8.17 6.06 16.87
CA THR A 72 9.39 6.19 17.69
C THR A 72 9.87 4.84 18.20
N ARG A 73 8.98 3.97 18.69
CA ARG A 73 9.31 2.60 19.12
C ARG A 73 9.88 1.76 17.98
N LEU A 74 9.43 1.99 16.75
CA LEU A 74 9.93 1.34 15.54
C LEU A 74 11.23 1.97 14.99
N GLY A 75 11.77 3.00 15.65
CA GLY A 75 13.00 3.67 15.22
C GLY A 75 12.84 4.48 13.93
N SER A 76 11.62 4.91 13.60
CA SER A 76 11.34 5.73 12.40
C SER A 76 10.32 6.84 12.74
N PRO A 77 10.66 7.81 13.62
CA PRO A 77 9.75 8.88 14.03
C PRO A 77 9.27 9.73 12.84
N GLU A 78 10.06 9.86 11.79
CA GLU A 78 9.72 10.55 10.55
C GLU A 78 8.55 9.91 9.79
N LYS A 79 8.22 8.65 10.08
CA LYS A 79 7.11 7.92 9.45
C LYS A 79 5.81 8.00 10.23
N ALA A 80 5.70 8.87 11.25
CA ALA A 80 4.50 8.99 12.09
C ALA A 80 3.20 9.13 11.28
N GLU A 81 3.18 9.94 10.21
CA GLU A 81 2.00 10.09 9.35
C GLU A 81 1.62 8.79 8.63
N LEU A 82 2.63 8.05 8.12
CA LEU A 82 2.41 6.78 7.44
C LEU A 82 1.92 5.71 8.44
N VAL A 83 2.48 5.68 9.64
CA VAL A 83 2.03 4.81 10.74
C VAL A 83 0.58 5.13 11.11
N PHE A 84 0.22 6.42 11.23
CA PHE A 84 -1.16 6.85 11.47
C PHE A 84 -2.12 6.33 10.40
N LYS A 85 -1.80 6.52 9.12
CA LYS A 85 -2.63 6.02 8.00
C LYS A 85 -2.80 4.50 8.01
N ILE A 86 -1.73 3.75 8.35
CA ILE A 86 -1.81 2.29 8.48
C ILE A 86 -2.69 1.89 9.66
N LEU A 87 -2.57 2.57 10.81
CA LEU A 87 -3.40 2.30 11.99
C LEU A 87 -4.88 2.59 11.74
N GLU A 88 -5.22 3.67 11.03
CA GLU A 88 -6.59 3.95 10.60
C GLU A 88 -7.14 2.82 9.71
N HIS A 89 -6.34 2.37 8.74
CA HIS A 89 -6.72 1.26 7.87
C HIS A 89 -6.91 -0.06 8.65
N LEU A 90 -6.03 -0.36 9.60
CA LEU A 90 -6.14 -1.52 10.47
C LEU A 90 -7.40 -1.44 11.33
N ALA A 91 -7.64 -0.32 12.00
CA ALA A 91 -8.80 -0.12 12.88
C ALA A 91 -10.13 -0.17 12.12
N ALA A 92 -10.16 0.28 10.87
CA ALA A 92 -11.34 0.16 10.00
C ALA A 92 -11.65 -1.30 9.61
N ASN A 93 -10.63 -2.17 9.59
CA ASN A 93 -10.79 -3.58 9.23
C ASN A 93 -10.92 -4.47 10.48
N LYS A 94 -12.16 -4.88 10.78
CA LYS A 94 -12.51 -5.67 11.98
C LYS A 94 -11.70 -6.97 12.14
N THR A 95 -11.19 -7.55 11.05
CA THR A 95 -10.42 -8.80 11.09
C THR A 95 -9.03 -8.63 11.70
N THR A 96 -8.52 -7.40 11.82
CA THR A 96 -7.16 -7.13 12.33
C THR A 96 -7.07 -7.12 13.85
N GLY A 97 -8.20 -7.01 14.56
CA GLY A 97 -8.25 -6.86 16.02
C GLY A 97 -7.80 -5.49 16.55
N VAL A 98 -7.43 -4.53 15.68
CA VAL A 98 -7.02 -3.20 16.12
C VAL A 98 -8.24 -2.36 16.46
N LYS A 99 -8.24 -1.75 17.66
CA LYS A 99 -9.30 -0.86 18.15
C LYS A 99 -8.75 0.55 18.33
N LYS A 100 -9.44 1.53 17.77
CA LYS A 100 -9.15 2.96 17.94
C LYS A 100 -9.94 3.55 19.11
N ARG A 101 -9.29 4.42 19.87
CA ARG A 101 -9.90 5.37 20.80
C ARG A 101 -9.66 6.78 20.27
N ALA A 102 -10.69 7.35 19.67
CA ALA A 102 -10.61 8.68 19.07
C ALA A 102 -10.45 9.77 20.14
N LYS A 103 -9.66 10.80 19.81
CA LYS A 103 -9.58 12.07 20.55
C LYS A 103 -10.15 13.22 19.71
N ALA A 104 -10.25 14.41 20.32
CA ALA A 104 -10.70 15.62 19.63
C ALA A 104 -9.85 15.94 18.38
N VAL A 105 -8.54 15.78 18.49
CA VAL A 105 -7.62 15.79 17.35
C VAL A 105 -7.36 14.35 16.91
N ASN A 106 -7.65 14.06 15.63
CA ASN A 106 -7.62 12.67 15.16
C ASN A 106 -6.22 12.04 15.22
N THR A 107 -5.17 12.82 14.92
CA THR A 107 -3.78 12.35 14.97
C THR A 107 -3.32 11.93 16.36
N GLU A 108 -3.92 12.51 17.42
CA GLU A 108 -3.64 12.15 18.81
C GLU A 108 -4.41 10.91 19.32
N SER A 109 -5.23 10.30 18.46
CA SER A 109 -5.98 9.09 18.79
C SER A 109 -5.04 7.94 19.16
N THR A 110 -5.53 7.05 20.02
CA THR A 110 -4.76 5.87 20.43
C THR A 110 -5.33 4.58 19.87
N TYR A 111 -4.47 3.60 19.64
CA TYR A 111 -4.79 2.32 19.03
C TYR A 111 -4.26 1.20 19.91
N ARG A 112 -5.04 0.13 20.06
CA ARG A 112 -4.62 -1.06 20.80
C ARG A 112 -5.10 -2.32 20.12
N LEU A 113 -4.36 -3.41 20.30
CA LEU A 113 -4.82 -4.74 19.90
C LEU A 113 -5.86 -5.25 20.91
N SER A 114 -6.94 -5.85 20.40
CA SER A 114 -8.05 -6.39 21.20
C SER A 114 -7.69 -7.67 21.93
#